data_AF-A0A6J7CTF5-F1
#
_entry.id   AF-A0A6J7CTF5-F1
#
_cell.length_a   1.000
_cell.length_b   1.000
_cell.length_c   1.000
_cell.angle_alpha   90.00
_cell.angle_beta   90.00
_cell.angle_gamma   90.00
#
_symmetry.space_group_name_H-M   'P 1'
#
loop_
_entity.id
_entity.type
_entity.pdbx_description
1 polymer ?
#
loop_
_entity_poly.entity_id
_entity_poly.type
_entity_poly.pdbx_seq_one_letter_code
_entity_poly.pdbx_strand_id
1 'polypeptide(L)'
;MRSLVAKFTAATTWAFVSGALIAPTAFARISGGEGTYGATNDKVVTNFGFAIILLLPLLLAVLSVLQRRSEDREHEHLEAQSHRADLAEWQGGW
;
A
#
# COMPACT_ATOMS: atom_id res chain seq x y z
N MET A 1 -12.79 29.24 25.19
CA MET A 1 -12.27 28.43 24.05
C MET A 1 -12.07 26.95 24.39
N ARG A 2 -11.42 26.56 25.51
CA ARG A 2 -11.20 25.14 25.89
C ARG A 2 -12.49 24.29 26.00
N SER A 3 -13.58 24.87 26.49
CA SER A 3 -14.89 24.19 26.61
C SER A 3 -15.62 23.96 25.29
N LEU A 4 -15.32 24.76 24.26
CA LEU A 4 -15.89 24.60 22.92
C LEU A 4 -15.17 23.48 22.17
N VAL A 5 -13.84 23.40 22.30
CA VAL A 5 -13.02 22.31 21.74
C VAL A 5 -13.44 20.96 22.34
N ALA A 6 -13.64 20.89 23.66
CA ALA A 6 -14.09 19.66 24.33
C ALA A 6 -15.49 19.21 23.90
N LYS A 7 -16.41 20.15 23.63
CA LYS A 7 -17.75 19.83 23.09
C LYS A 7 -17.68 19.38 21.64
N PHE A 8 -16.78 19.96 20.85
CA PHE A 8 -16.58 19.60 19.44
C PHE A 8 -15.97 18.20 19.31
N THR A 9 -14.94 17.89 20.09
CA THR A 9 -14.35 16.54 20.11
C THR A 9 -15.33 15.50 20.64
N ALA A 10 -16.09 15.81 21.69
CA ALA A 10 -17.14 14.93 22.18
C ALA A 10 -18.22 14.70 21.12
N ALA A 11 -18.62 15.73 20.36
CA ALA A 11 -19.59 15.60 19.28
C ALA A 11 -19.05 14.73 18.13
N THR A 12 -17.78 14.86 17.76
CA THR A 12 -17.14 14.01 16.74
C THR A 12 -17.08 12.55 17.21
N THR A 13 -16.71 12.29 18.45
CA THR A 13 -16.68 10.93 19.02
C THR A 13 -18.08 10.33 19.09
N TRP A 14 -19.09 11.11 19.51
CA TRP A 14 -20.48 10.65 19.53
C TRP A 14 -21.03 10.38 18.13
N ALA A 15 -20.71 11.21 17.14
CA ALA A 15 -21.10 10.99 15.74
C ALA A 15 -20.43 9.74 15.15
N PHE A 16 -19.18 9.47 15.52
CA PHE A 16 -18.45 8.28 15.08
C PHE A 16 -19.02 7.01 15.71
N VAL A 17 -19.31 7.03 17.02
CA VAL A 17 -19.92 5.91 17.74
C VAL A 17 -21.34 5.64 17.24
N SER A 18 -22.15 6.68 17.04
CA SER A 18 -23.51 6.52 16.50
C SER A 18 -23.48 6.02 15.05
N GLY A 19 -22.56 6.51 14.22
CA GLY A 19 -22.32 6.00 12.88
C GLY A 19 -21.91 4.53 12.87
N ALA A 20 -21.02 4.11 13.78
CA ALA A 20 -20.59 2.73 13.92
C ALA A 20 -21.73 1.80 14.39
N LEU A 21 -22.62 2.27 15.26
CA LEU A 21 -23.79 1.51 15.73
C LEU A 21 -24.88 1.36 14.66
N ILE A 22 -25.01 2.33 13.75
CA ILE A 22 -25.98 2.31 12.63
C ILE A 22 -25.39 1.69 11.36
N ALA A 23 -24.06 1.56 11.27
CA ALA A 23 -23.39 0.94 10.12
C ALA A 23 -23.95 -0.46 9.76
N PRO A 24 -24.20 -1.39 10.73
CA PRO A 24 -24.75 -2.70 10.40
C PRO A 24 -26.13 -2.63 9.74
N THR A 25 -26.97 -1.65 10.07
CA THR A 25 -28.31 -1.51 9.48
C THR A 25 -28.25 -0.85 8.10
N ALA A 26 -27.24 -0.02 7.82
CA ALA A 26 -26.97 0.50 6.47
C ALA A 26 -26.46 -0.58 5.49
N PHE A 27 -25.72 -1.58 6.00
CA PHE A 27 -25.25 -2.74 5.23
C PHE A 27 -26.21 -3.94 5.26
N ALA A 28 -27.24 -3.92 6.12
CA ALA A 28 -28.30 -4.92 6.16
C ALA A 28 -29.27 -4.74 4.98
N ARG A 29 -28.78 -4.90 3.74
CA ARG A 29 -29.66 -5.18 2.61
C ARG A 29 -30.23 -6.59 2.77
N ILE A 30 -31.55 -6.70 2.67
CA ILE A 30 -32.26 -7.98 2.57
C ILE A 30 -31.98 -8.54 1.16
N SER A 31 -30.79 -9.09 0.96
CA SER A 31 -30.39 -9.79 -0.25
C SER A 31 -29.61 -11.04 0.14
N GLY A 32 -30.31 -12.16 0.37
CA GLY A 32 -29.78 -13.52 0.27
C GLY A 32 -28.48 -13.91 1.00
N GLY A 33 -27.96 -13.12 1.95
CA GLY A 33 -26.58 -13.32 2.45
C GLY A 33 -25.50 -13.04 1.40
N GLU A 34 -25.89 -12.45 0.27
CA GLU A 34 -25.03 -12.09 -0.85
C GLU A 34 -24.52 -10.67 -0.56
N GLY A 35 -23.21 -10.51 -0.36
CA GLY A 35 -22.60 -9.21 -0.11
C GLY A 35 -22.80 -8.22 -1.27
N THR A 36 -22.10 -7.07 -1.24
CA THR A 36 -22.21 -6.03 -2.28
C THR A 36 -21.83 -6.50 -3.70
N TYR A 37 -21.21 -7.67 -3.81
CA TYR A 37 -20.79 -8.31 -5.06
C TYR A 37 -21.87 -9.22 -5.69
N GLY A 38 -23.00 -9.46 -5.00
CA GLY A 38 -24.04 -10.40 -5.42
C GLY A 38 -23.69 -11.86 -5.12
N ALA A 39 -24.49 -12.81 -5.65
CA ALA A 39 -24.31 -14.24 -5.43
C ALA A 39 -22.88 -14.71 -5.77
N THR A 40 -22.19 -15.22 -4.75
CA THR A 40 -20.88 -15.85 -4.88
C THR A 40 -21.03 -17.19 -5.59
N ASN A 41 -20.93 -17.16 -6.92
CA ASN A 41 -20.89 -18.37 -7.75
C ASN A 41 -19.49 -18.98 -7.76
N ASP A 42 -19.39 -20.30 -7.95
CA ASP A 42 -18.11 -21.04 -8.01
C ASP A 42 -17.07 -20.35 -8.92
N LYS A 43 -17.50 -19.96 -10.13
CA LYS A 43 -16.67 -19.22 -11.10
C LYS A 43 -16.03 -17.94 -10.55
N VAL A 44 -16.76 -17.16 -9.74
CA VAL A 44 -16.25 -15.91 -9.17
C VAL A 44 -15.15 -16.22 -8.17
N VAL A 45 -15.36 -17.20 -7.30
CA VAL A 45 -14.40 -17.61 -6.27
C VAL A 45 -13.15 -18.18 -6.93
N THR A 46 -13.31 -19.04 -7.92
CA THR A 46 -12.18 -19.65 -8.64
C THR A 46 -11.35 -18.59 -9.35
N ASN A 47 -11.99 -17.67 -10.10
CA ASN A 47 -11.28 -16.60 -10.80
C ASN A 47 -10.57 -15.65 -9.83
N PHE A 48 -11.19 -15.34 -8.68
CA PHE A 48 -10.57 -14.53 -7.64
C PHE A 48 -9.34 -15.23 -7.04
N GLY A 49 -9.43 -16.54 -6.78
CA GLY A 49 -8.30 -17.36 -6.35
C GLY A 49 -7.13 -17.32 -7.35
N PHE A 50 -7.41 -17.51 -8.64
CA PHE A 50 -6.38 -17.39 -9.68
C PHE A 50 -5.79 -15.98 -9.78
N ALA A 51 -6.62 -14.94 -9.62
CA ALA A 51 -6.16 -13.56 -9.61
C ALA A 51 -5.15 -13.33 -8.48
N ILE A 52 -5.40 -13.84 -7.26
CA ILE A 52 -4.45 -13.71 -6.14
C ILE A 52 -3.14 -14.46 -6.43
N ILE A 53 -3.24 -15.70 -6.92
CA ILE A 53 -2.06 -16.53 -7.24
C ILE A 53 -1.18 -15.84 -8.28
N LEU A 54 -1.77 -15.18 -9.28
CA LEU A 54 -1.05 -14.50 -10.35
C LEU A 54 -0.58 -13.11 -9.95
N LEU A 55 -1.36 -12.39 -9.14
CA LEU A 55 -1.07 -11.02 -8.73
C LEU A 55 0.19 -10.92 -7.85
N LEU A 56 0.43 -11.89 -6.96
CA LEU A 56 1.62 -11.88 -6.11
C LEU A 56 2.95 -11.94 -6.89
N PRO A 57 3.20 -12.93 -7.77
CA PRO A 57 4.44 -12.98 -8.54
C PRO A 57 4.54 -11.81 -9.53
N LEU A 58 3.42 -11.37 -10.10
CA LEU A 58 3.40 -10.19 -10.96
C LEU A 58 3.84 -8.93 -10.20
N LEU A 59 3.31 -8.72 -8.99
CA LEU A 59 3.67 -7.60 -8.14
C LEU A 59 5.16 -7.64 -7.76
N LEU A 60 5.67 -8.81 -7.38
CA LEU A 60 7.08 -9.01 -7.07
C LEU A 60 7.98 -8.73 -8.28
N ALA A 61 7.58 -9.18 -9.47
CA ALA A 61 8.31 -8.91 -10.71
C ALA A 61 8.35 -7.41 -11.02
N VAL A 62 7.22 -6.71 -10.89
CA VAL A 62 7.15 -5.25 -11.08
C VAL A 62 8.05 -4.53 -10.08
N LEU A 63 7.98 -4.91 -8.80
CA LEU A 63 8.80 -4.29 -7.76
C LEU A 63 10.30 -4.57 -7.97
N SER A 64 10.66 -5.78 -8.40
CA SER A 64 12.04 -6.15 -8.72
C SER A 64 12.61 -5.33 -9.88
N VAL A 65 11.85 -5.15 -10.97
CA VAL A 65 12.28 -4.30 -12.09
C VAL A 65 12.42 -2.84 -11.64
N LEU A 66 11.51 -2.36 -10.81
CA LEU A 66 11.56 -1.00 -10.28
C LEU A 66 12.78 -0.77 -9.37
N GLN A 67 13.10 -1.74 -8.50
CA GLN A 67 14.28 -1.73 -7.65
C GLN A 67 15.56 -1.67 -8.48
N ARG A 68 15.68 -2.57 -9.47
CA ARG A 68 16.85 -2.64 -10.34
C ARG A 68 17.16 -1.31 -11.02
N ARG A 69 16.11 -0.61 -11.47
CA ARG A 69 16.25 0.69 -12.13
C ARG A 69 16.81 1.80 -11.24
N SER A 70 16.63 1.68 -9.92
CA SER A 70 17.21 2.61 -8.95
C SER A 70 18.65 2.22 -8.60
N GLU A 71 18.90 0.92 -8.44
CA GLU A 71 20.25 0.37 -8.20
C GLU A 71 21.20 0.74 -9.34
N ASP A 72 20.76 0.63 -10.59
CA ASP A 72 21.57 0.99 -11.77
C ASP A 72 22.09 2.44 -11.68
N ARG A 73 21.27 3.38 -11.20
CA ARG A 73 21.67 4.79 -11.04
C ARG A 73 22.68 4.97 -9.91
N GLU A 74 22.48 4.26 -8.81
CA GLU A 74 23.41 4.31 -7.69
C GLU A 74 24.77 3.72 -8.07
N HIS A 75 24.78 2.61 -8.81
CA HIS A 75 26.00 2.01 -9.35
C HIS A 75 26.75 2.96 -10.28
N GLU A 76 26.09 3.66 -11.20
CA GLU A 76 26.73 4.67 -12.05
C GLU A 76 27.41 5.78 -11.22
N HIS A 77 26.77 6.24 -10.14
CA HIS A 77 27.34 7.26 -9.26
C HIS A 77 28.50 6.72 -8.41
N LEU A 78 28.42 5.47 -7.96
CA LEU A 78 29.48 4.82 -7.19
C LEU A 78 30.69 4.52 -8.06
N GLU A 79 30.51 4.05 -9.28
CA GLU A 79 31.59 3.82 -10.26
C GLU A 79 32.28 5.13 -10.62
N ALA A 80 31.53 6.22 -10.83
CA ALA A 80 32.13 7.52 -11.08
C ALA A 80 32.93 8.05 -9.88
N GLN A 81 32.52 7.72 -8.64
CA GLN A 81 33.24 8.09 -7.43
C GLN A 81 34.48 7.21 -7.21
N SER A 82 34.39 5.90 -7.42
CA SER A 82 35.52 4.98 -7.31
C SER A 82 36.60 5.34 -8.33
N HIS A 83 36.22 5.66 -9.57
CA HIS A 83 37.17 6.08 -10.59
C HIS A 83 37.90 7.39 -10.21
N ARG A 84 37.23 8.32 -9.52
CA ARG A 84 37.87 9.53 -8.98
C ARG A 84 38.78 9.23 -7.80
N ALA A 85 38.39 8.29 -6.93
CA ALA A 85 39.19 7.87 -5.79
C ALA A 85 40.47 7.14 -6.22
N ASP A 86 40.39 6.23 -7.19
CA ASP A 86 41.55 5.51 -7.75
C ASP A 86 42.57 6.49 -8.38
N LEU A 87 42.08 7.51 -9.10
CA LEU A 87 42.94 8.56 -9.64
C LEU A 87 43.59 9.42 -8.54
N ALA A 88 42.86 9.71 -7.46
CA ALA A 88 43.37 10.46 -6.32
C ALA A 88 44.42 9.67 -5.51
N GLU A 89 44.21 8.36 -5.33
CA GLU A 89 45.16 7.43 -4.70
C GLU A 89 46.46 7.36 -5.52
N TRP A 90 46.35 7.28 -6.86
CA TRP A 90 47.52 7.30 -7.75
C TRP A 90 48.30 8.63 -7.71
N GLN A 91 47.63 9.75 -7.40
CA GLN A 91 48.26 11.06 -7.21
C GLN A 91 48.78 11.31 -5.78
N GLY A 92 48.45 10.45 -4.82
CA GLY A 92 48.75 10.59 -3.39
C GLY A 92 49.94 9.75 -2.91
N GLY A 93 50.89 9.43 -3.78
CA GLY A 93 52.06 8.61 -3.44
C GLY A 93 52.94 9.26 -2.35
N TRP A 94 53.22 8.50 -1.29
CA TRP A 94 54.40 8.64 -0.43
C TRP A 94 55.41 7.54 -0.79
#